data_AF-A0A511WZ77-F1
#
_entry.id   AF-A0A511WZ77-F1
#
_cell.length_a   1.000
_cell.length_b   1.000
_cell.length_c   1.000
_cell.angle_alpha   90.00
_cell.angle_beta   90.00
_cell.angle_gamma   90.00
#
_symmetry.space_group_name_H-M   'P 1'
#
loop_
_entity.id
_entity.type
_entity.pdbx_description
1 polymer ?
#
loop_
_entity_poly.entity_id
_entity_poly.type
_entity_poly.pdbx_seq_one_letter_code
_entity_poly.pdbx_strand_id
1 'polypeptide(L)'
;MLEFDTELDQLAKIKVIGVGGGGNNAVNRMIEHGVQGVEFIAVNTDAQALNLSKAEVKIQLGTKLTRGLGAGANPEVGRKAAEESKEQLEEALQGADMIFVTAGMGGGTGTGAAPVIAQVAKEIGALTVGVVTRPFMFEGRKRSTQAIHGIDGLKQNVDTLIVIPNDRLLEIIDKNTPMLEAFREADNVLRQGVQGISDLIATPGIINVDFADVKTIMQDKGSALMGIGIATGENRAAEAAKKAISSPLLETTIDGAHGILMNITGGAGFTLYEVQEAAAIVTDEADQEVNVIFGAVMNEELKDEIVVTVIATGFDETKKKTDNPRPTQTARPQQEQKQKSEQKAPEEADFNEDDTLDIPTFLRNRNRRR
;
A
#
# COMPACT_ATOMS: atom_id res chain seq x y z
N MET A 1 24.22 -20.77 -44.58
CA MET A 1 24.54 -19.63 -43.71
C MET A 1 23.52 -19.74 -42.60
N LEU A 2 23.92 -20.23 -41.43
CA LEU A 2 23.02 -20.33 -40.28
C LEU A 2 22.80 -18.89 -39.81
N GLU A 3 21.60 -18.37 -40.00
CA GLU A 3 21.14 -17.17 -39.31
C GLU A 3 21.13 -17.52 -37.83
N PHE A 4 22.16 -17.08 -37.13
CA PHE A 4 22.07 -16.87 -35.70
C PHE A 4 21.12 -15.69 -35.54
N ASP A 5 19.83 -15.99 -35.37
CA ASP A 5 18.96 -15.10 -34.62
C ASP A 5 19.64 -14.96 -33.26
N THR A 6 20.40 -13.88 -33.10
CA THR A 6 20.73 -13.37 -31.78
C THR A 6 19.40 -13.10 -31.12
N GLU A 7 18.91 -14.06 -30.33
CA GLU A 7 18.06 -13.80 -29.18
C GLU A 7 18.81 -12.77 -28.33
N LEU A 8 18.68 -11.50 -28.72
CA LEU A 8 18.91 -10.37 -27.84
C LEU A 8 18.01 -10.66 -26.65
N ASP A 9 18.60 -10.99 -25.50
CA ASP A 9 17.90 -11.12 -24.22
C ASP A 9 16.81 -10.05 -24.17
N GLN A 10 15.55 -10.45 -24.36
CA GLN A 10 14.43 -9.52 -24.37
C GLN A 10 14.24 -9.08 -22.93
N LEU A 11 14.93 -8.00 -22.55
CA LEU A 11 14.73 -7.33 -21.27
C LEU A 11 13.24 -7.02 -21.15
N ALA A 12 12.66 -7.38 -20.00
CA ALA A 12 11.24 -7.16 -19.72
C ALA A 12 10.91 -5.68 -19.89
N LYS A 13 9.84 -5.38 -20.63
CA LYS A 13 9.38 -4.01 -20.87
C LYS A 13 8.56 -3.55 -19.67
N ILE A 14 9.17 -2.69 -18.87
CA ILE A 14 8.54 -2.13 -17.66
C ILE A 14 8.03 -0.72 -17.95
N LYS A 15 6.77 -0.46 -17.61
CA LYS A 15 6.18 0.88 -17.66
C LYS A 15 5.74 1.35 -16.28
N VAL A 16 5.96 2.61 -15.97
CA VAL A 16 5.53 3.24 -14.72
C VAL A 16 4.53 4.34 -15.04
N ILE A 17 3.28 4.14 -14.61
CA ILE A 17 2.19 5.07 -14.82
C ILE A 17 1.85 5.84 -13.54
N GLY A 18 2.14 7.14 -13.54
CA GLY A 18 1.78 8.07 -12.48
C GLY A 18 0.37 8.64 -12.69
N VAL A 19 -0.52 8.42 -11.73
CA VAL A 19 -1.94 8.81 -11.84
C VAL A 19 -2.28 9.95 -10.88
N GLY A 20 -2.72 11.07 -11.43
CA GLY A 20 -3.09 12.26 -10.68
C GLY A 20 -1.88 13.01 -10.09
N GLY A 21 -2.14 13.97 -9.19
CA GLY A 21 -1.08 14.84 -8.66
C GLY A 21 0.05 14.08 -7.93
N GLY A 22 -0.29 13.21 -6.98
CA GLY A 22 0.72 12.45 -6.23
C GLY A 22 1.51 11.47 -7.11
N GLY A 23 0.83 10.75 -8.01
CA GLY A 23 1.50 9.85 -8.94
C GLY A 23 2.43 10.59 -9.92
N ASN A 24 1.98 11.73 -10.46
CA ASN A 24 2.82 12.57 -11.33
C ASN A 24 4.06 13.10 -10.60
N ASN A 25 3.93 13.49 -9.33
CA ASN A 25 5.07 13.93 -8.52
C ASN A 25 6.08 12.79 -8.29
N ALA A 26 5.60 11.60 -7.94
CA ALA A 26 6.44 10.42 -7.77
C ALA A 26 7.19 10.07 -9.07
N VAL A 27 6.52 10.07 -10.21
CA VAL A 27 7.14 9.86 -11.54
C VAL A 27 8.20 10.92 -11.83
N ASN A 28 7.91 12.20 -11.58
CA ASN A 28 8.91 13.25 -11.76
C ASN A 28 10.15 13.03 -10.88
N ARG A 29 9.98 12.50 -9.67
CA ARG A 29 11.08 12.18 -8.75
C ARG A 29 11.87 10.97 -9.20
N MET A 30 11.23 9.93 -9.72
CA MET A 30 11.91 8.78 -10.33
C MET A 30 12.80 9.23 -11.49
N ILE A 31 12.30 10.12 -12.35
CA ILE A 31 13.07 10.67 -13.47
C ILE A 31 14.24 11.54 -12.98
N GLU A 32 14.02 12.38 -11.96
CA GLU A 32 15.08 13.22 -11.39
C GLU A 32 16.20 12.43 -10.72
N HIS A 33 15.86 11.28 -10.12
CA HIS A 33 16.83 10.35 -9.52
C HIS A 33 17.39 9.33 -10.52
N GLY A 34 17.06 9.45 -11.80
CA GLY A 34 17.65 8.63 -12.86
C GLY A 34 17.28 7.16 -12.81
N VAL A 35 16.08 6.80 -12.34
CA VAL A 35 15.60 5.39 -12.41
C VAL A 35 15.61 4.94 -13.87
N GLN A 36 16.32 3.84 -14.15
CA GLN A 36 16.59 3.35 -15.51
C GLN A 36 15.72 2.15 -15.87
N GLY A 37 15.68 1.83 -17.18
CA GLY A 37 15.03 0.61 -17.68
C GLY A 37 13.50 0.60 -17.56
N VAL A 38 12.89 1.76 -17.37
CA VAL A 38 11.44 1.94 -17.27
C VAL A 38 10.94 3.07 -18.18
N GLU A 39 9.79 2.88 -18.82
CA GLU A 39 9.10 3.92 -19.56
C GLU A 39 8.12 4.67 -18.63
N PHE A 40 8.25 5.99 -18.55
CA PHE A 40 7.40 6.81 -17.68
C PHE A 40 6.18 7.38 -18.42
N ILE A 41 5.01 7.16 -17.86
CA ILE A 41 3.73 7.69 -18.33
C ILE A 41 3.10 8.54 -17.23
N ALA A 42 2.78 9.79 -17.52
CA ALA A 42 2.03 10.65 -16.61
C ALA A 42 0.58 10.79 -17.07
N VAL A 43 -0.36 10.61 -16.15
CA VAL A 43 -1.79 10.59 -16.46
C VAL A 43 -2.54 11.48 -15.48
N ASN A 44 -3.24 12.49 -15.99
CA ASN A 44 -3.98 13.42 -15.14
C ASN A 44 -5.19 14.05 -15.83
N THR A 45 -6.21 14.41 -15.05
CA THR A 45 -7.33 15.25 -15.53
C THR A 45 -6.99 16.74 -15.50
N ASP A 46 -5.98 17.13 -14.72
CA ASP A 46 -5.48 18.49 -14.64
C ASP A 46 -4.38 18.71 -15.69
N ALA A 47 -4.67 19.57 -16.68
CA ALA A 47 -3.74 19.88 -17.76
C ALA A 47 -2.53 20.69 -17.29
N GLN A 48 -2.69 21.55 -16.28
CA GLN A 48 -1.58 22.37 -15.76
C GLN A 48 -0.56 21.47 -15.06
N ALA A 49 -1.03 20.56 -14.21
CA ALA A 49 -0.17 19.59 -13.55
C ALA A 49 0.52 18.65 -14.55
N LEU A 50 -0.17 18.25 -15.62
CA LEU A 50 0.40 17.37 -16.64
C LEU A 50 1.49 18.06 -17.48
N ASN A 51 1.34 19.35 -17.79
CA ASN A 51 2.35 20.11 -18.51
C ASN A 51 3.69 20.19 -17.76
N LEU A 52 3.65 20.20 -16.43
CA LEU A 52 4.83 20.20 -15.56
C LEU A 52 5.49 18.82 -15.41
N SER A 53 4.87 17.76 -15.93
CA SER A 53 5.45 16.42 -15.86
C SER A 53 6.70 16.29 -16.73
N LYS A 54 7.68 15.55 -16.23
CA LYS A 54 8.92 15.18 -16.93
C LYS A 54 8.79 13.89 -17.72
N ALA A 55 7.68 13.16 -17.59
CA ALA A 55 7.42 11.92 -18.32
C ALA A 55 7.39 12.15 -19.83
N GLU A 56 7.88 11.17 -20.60
CA GLU A 56 7.90 11.20 -22.05
C GLU A 56 6.48 11.11 -22.62
N VAL A 57 5.67 10.24 -22.04
CA VAL A 57 4.27 10.06 -22.42
C VAL A 57 3.36 10.77 -21.42
N LYS A 58 2.45 11.60 -21.93
CA LYS A 58 1.51 12.40 -21.14
C LYS A 58 0.09 12.20 -21.66
N ILE A 59 -0.79 11.69 -20.81
CA ILE A 59 -2.19 11.42 -21.17
C ILE A 59 -3.11 12.29 -20.32
N GLN A 60 -3.84 13.18 -20.98
CA GLN A 60 -4.85 13.98 -20.31
C GLN A 60 -6.19 13.23 -20.28
N LEU A 61 -6.64 12.88 -19.08
CA LEU A 61 -7.90 12.15 -18.90
C LEU A 61 -9.12 13.07 -18.98
N GLY A 62 -10.19 12.56 -19.60
CA GLY A 62 -11.52 13.15 -19.55
C GLY A 62 -11.54 14.61 -20.00
N THR A 63 -10.92 14.89 -21.15
CA THR A 63 -10.82 16.24 -21.72
C THR A 63 -12.20 16.88 -21.91
N LYS A 64 -13.21 16.09 -22.28
CA LYS A 64 -14.59 16.57 -22.43
C LYS A 64 -15.28 16.77 -21.08
N LEU A 65 -15.04 15.86 -20.14
CA LEU A 65 -15.67 15.87 -18.82
C LEU A 65 -15.17 17.00 -17.92
N THR A 66 -13.85 17.21 -17.86
CA THR A 66 -13.20 18.10 -16.89
C THR A 66 -12.73 19.41 -17.50
N ARG A 67 -12.63 19.48 -18.84
CA ARG A 67 -12.03 20.60 -19.58
C ARG A 67 -10.61 20.94 -19.11
N GLY A 68 -9.89 19.95 -18.57
CA GLY A 68 -8.52 20.11 -18.09
C GLY A 68 -8.38 20.75 -16.70
N LEU A 69 -9.48 20.89 -15.95
CA LEU A 69 -9.49 21.55 -14.63
C LEU A 69 -9.35 20.58 -13.45
N GLY A 70 -9.13 19.30 -13.73
CA GLY A 70 -9.03 18.27 -12.70
C GLY A 70 -10.37 17.68 -12.25
N ALA A 71 -10.30 16.67 -11.39
CA ALA A 71 -11.47 15.91 -10.90
C ALA A 71 -12.16 16.51 -9.65
N GLY A 72 -11.68 17.66 -9.13
CA GLY A 72 -12.31 18.35 -7.98
C GLY A 72 -12.43 17.50 -6.70
N ALA A 73 -11.45 16.66 -6.41
CA ALA A 73 -11.46 15.69 -5.30
C ALA A 73 -12.67 14.72 -5.31
N ASN A 74 -13.24 14.47 -6.49
CA ASN A 74 -14.32 13.52 -6.70
C ASN A 74 -13.79 12.27 -7.45
N PRO A 75 -13.67 11.11 -6.77
CA PRO A 75 -13.24 9.85 -7.39
C PRO A 75 -14.09 9.43 -8.60
N GLU A 76 -15.40 9.65 -8.56
CA GLU A 76 -16.29 9.27 -9.68
C GLU A 76 -15.99 10.04 -10.97
N VAL A 77 -15.54 11.30 -10.83
CA VAL A 77 -15.09 12.09 -11.99
C VAL A 77 -13.78 11.53 -12.54
N GLY A 78 -12.84 11.15 -11.65
CA GLY A 78 -11.59 10.50 -12.05
C GLY A 78 -11.82 9.17 -12.78
N ARG A 79 -12.74 8.34 -12.26
CA ARG A 79 -13.13 7.06 -12.87
C ARG A 79 -13.71 7.25 -14.28
N LYS A 80 -14.74 8.09 -14.41
CA LYS A 80 -15.36 8.39 -15.71
C LYS A 80 -14.38 9.00 -16.72
N ALA A 81 -13.44 9.83 -16.24
CA ALA A 81 -12.41 10.40 -17.09
C ALA A 81 -11.43 9.34 -17.64
N ALA A 82 -11.10 8.33 -16.83
CA ALA A 82 -10.31 7.18 -17.27
C ALA A 82 -11.07 6.30 -18.25
N GLU A 83 -12.36 6.01 -17.97
CA GLU A 83 -13.25 5.26 -18.87
C GLU A 83 -13.41 5.96 -20.24
N GLU A 84 -13.54 7.29 -20.26
CA GLU A 84 -13.57 8.09 -21.49
C GLU A 84 -12.30 7.93 -22.33
N SER A 85 -11.16 7.69 -21.67
CA SER A 85 -9.83 7.67 -22.28
C SER A 85 -9.26 6.25 -22.39
N LYS A 86 -10.11 5.21 -22.29
CA LYS A 86 -9.68 3.81 -22.22
C LYS A 86 -8.82 3.39 -23.41
N GLU A 87 -9.23 3.74 -24.62
CA GLU A 87 -8.49 3.41 -25.86
C GLU A 87 -7.08 4.00 -25.88
N GLN A 88 -6.91 5.25 -25.43
CA GLN A 88 -5.60 5.89 -25.31
C GLN A 88 -4.72 5.23 -24.24
N LEU A 89 -5.33 4.76 -23.15
CA LEU A 89 -4.63 4.02 -22.10
C LEU A 89 -4.19 2.64 -22.61
N GLU A 90 -5.06 1.92 -23.33
CA GLU A 90 -4.74 0.63 -23.95
C GLU A 90 -3.55 0.76 -24.91
N GLU A 91 -3.56 1.75 -25.81
CA GLU A 91 -2.47 2.02 -26.74
C GLU A 91 -1.15 2.33 -26.02
N ALA A 92 -1.18 3.18 -25.00
CA ALA A 92 0.02 3.58 -24.26
C ALA A 92 0.60 2.43 -23.43
N LEU A 93 -0.22 1.52 -22.91
CA LEU A 93 0.21 0.41 -22.08
C LEU A 93 0.63 -0.83 -22.88
N GLN A 94 0.31 -0.88 -24.18
CA GLN A 94 0.52 -2.06 -25.01
C GLN A 94 1.99 -2.48 -25.09
N GLY A 95 2.21 -3.80 -25.06
CA GLY A 95 3.54 -4.40 -25.17
C GLY A 95 4.38 -4.34 -23.90
N ALA A 96 3.82 -3.90 -22.77
CA ALA A 96 4.48 -3.98 -21.46
C ALA A 96 4.36 -5.38 -20.87
N ASP A 97 5.45 -5.90 -20.33
CA ASP A 97 5.46 -7.14 -19.53
C ASP A 97 5.04 -6.86 -18.09
N MET A 98 5.38 -5.67 -17.59
CA MET A 98 5.09 -5.22 -16.24
C MET A 98 4.68 -3.75 -16.20
N ILE A 99 3.65 -3.44 -15.42
CA ILE A 99 3.12 -2.08 -15.27
C ILE A 99 3.02 -1.73 -13.78
N PHE A 100 3.71 -0.66 -13.39
CA PHE A 100 3.56 -0.04 -12.07
C PHE A 100 2.53 1.07 -12.12
N VAL A 101 1.44 0.94 -11.36
CA VAL A 101 0.44 1.99 -11.20
C VAL A 101 0.70 2.74 -9.90
N THR A 102 1.19 3.98 -9.99
CA THR A 102 1.47 4.80 -8.81
C THR A 102 0.51 5.96 -8.65
N ALA A 103 -0.04 6.12 -7.45
CA ALA A 103 -1.04 7.15 -7.16
C ALA A 103 -1.09 7.54 -5.69
N GLY A 104 -1.45 8.79 -5.42
CA GLY A 104 -1.87 9.24 -4.09
C GLY A 104 -3.37 9.04 -3.89
N MET A 105 -3.77 8.25 -2.89
CA MET A 105 -5.17 7.92 -2.64
C MET A 105 -5.86 8.97 -1.78
N GLY A 106 -7.16 9.13 -1.96
CA GLY A 106 -7.98 10.13 -1.25
C GLY A 106 -8.23 11.42 -2.04
N GLY A 107 -7.61 11.57 -3.21
CA GLY A 107 -7.95 12.59 -4.20
C GLY A 107 -9.09 12.19 -5.13
N GLY A 108 -9.27 12.94 -6.23
CA GLY A 108 -10.24 12.60 -7.29
C GLY A 108 -9.64 11.71 -8.37
N THR A 109 -8.62 12.22 -9.07
CA THR A 109 -8.02 11.52 -10.22
C THR A 109 -7.36 10.21 -9.82
N GLY A 110 -6.38 10.22 -8.89
CA GLY A 110 -5.67 9.01 -8.47
C GLY A 110 -6.62 7.91 -7.97
N THR A 111 -7.47 8.25 -7.00
CA THR A 111 -8.43 7.32 -6.39
C THR A 111 -9.40 6.68 -7.40
N GLY A 112 -9.88 7.45 -8.39
CA GLY A 112 -10.89 6.97 -9.34
C GLY A 112 -10.32 6.36 -10.61
N ALA A 113 -9.22 6.90 -11.13
CA ALA A 113 -8.63 6.49 -12.40
C ALA A 113 -7.65 5.32 -12.23
N ALA A 114 -6.91 5.23 -11.12
CA ALA A 114 -5.91 4.19 -10.93
C ALA A 114 -6.49 2.76 -11.03
N PRO A 115 -7.66 2.44 -10.44
CA PRO A 115 -8.28 1.11 -10.62
C PRO A 115 -8.62 0.78 -12.07
N VAL A 116 -9.11 1.76 -12.84
CA VAL A 116 -9.45 1.59 -14.26
C VAL A 116 -8.19 1.34 -15.08
N ILE A 117 -7.13 2.10 -14.84
CA ILE A 117 -5.84 1.95 -15.51
C ILE A 117 -5.22 0.57 -15.19
N ALA A 118 -5.28 0.15 -13.92
CA ALA A 118 -4.80 -1.17 -13.51
C ALA A 118 -5.59 -2.31 -14.16
N GLN A 119 -6.91 -2.15 -14.28
CA GLN A 119 -7.76 -3.10 -14.98
C GLN A 119 -7.32 -3.24 -16.45
N VAL A 120 -7.10 -2.12 -17.15
CA VAL A 120 -6.59 -2.12 -18.53
C VAL A 120 -5.24 -2.85 -18.61
N ALA A 121 -4.33 -2.59 -17.67
CA ALA A 121 -3.02 -3.26 -17.61
C ALA A 121 -3.13 -4.79 -17.43
N LYS A 122 -4.05 -5.27 -16.58
CA LYS A 122 -4.30 -6.71 -16.44
C LYS A 122 -4.97 -7.30 -17.69
N GLU A 123 -5.90 -6.58 -18.32
CA GLU A 123 -6.60 -7.04 -19.54
C GLU A 123 -5.64 -7.28 -20.72
N ILE A 124 -4.55 -6.50 -20.80
CA ILE A 124 -3.50 -6.70 -21.83
C ILE A 124 -2.46 -7.76 -21.44
N GLY A 125 -2.55 -8.37 -20.25
CA GLY A 125 -1.70 -9.46 -19.80
C GLY A 125 -0.42 -9.07 -19.08
N ALA A 126 -0.23 -7.79 -18.73
CA ALA A 126 0.94 -7.32 -18.00
C ALA A 126 0.84 -7.65 -16.50
N LEU A 127 1.98 -7.98 -15.87
CA LEU A 127 2.08 -8.06 -14.42
C LEU A 127 1.86 -6.66 -13.84
N THR A 128 0.73 -6.47 -13.15
CA THR A 128 0.27 -5.15 -12.71
C THR A 128 0.49 -4.98 -11.22
N VAL A 129 1.37 -4.04 -10.86
CA VAL A 129 1.71 -3.73 -9.45
C VAL A 129 1.23 -2.32 -9.10
N GLY A 130 0.33 -2.22 -8.12
CA GLY A 130 -0.08 -0.93 -7.56
C GLY A 130 0.87 -0.49 -6.45
N VAL A 131 1.39 0.74 -6.52
CA VAL A 131 2.20 1.35 -5.45
C VAL A 131 1.58 2.68 -5.07
N VAL A 132 0.83 2.70 -3.97
CA VAL A 132 -0.04 3.85 -3.62
C VAL A 132 0.14 4.31 -2.19
N THR A 133 -0.14 5.60 -1.95
CA THR A 133 -0.10 6.18 -0.60
C THR A 133 -1.49 6.36 0.00
N ARG A 134 -1.63 6.13 1.30
CA ARG A 134 -2.76 6.62 2.11
C ARG A 134 -2.46 8.06 2.55
N PRO A 135 -3.46 8.95 2.57
CA PRO A 135 -3.26 10.34 2.97
C PRO A 135 -2.87 10.44 4.45
N PHE A 136 -2.21 11.54 4.83
CA PHE A 136 -1.95 11.84 6.24
C PHE A 136 -3.27 12.09 7.00
N MET A 137 -3.31 11.76 8.29
CA MET A 137 -4.49 12.02 9.14
C MET A 137 -4.93 13.50 9.11
N PHE A 138 -3.96 14.43 9.03
CA PHE A 138 -4.26 15.87 9.01
C PHE A 138 -4.97 16.34 7.75
N GLU A 139 -4.93 15.57 6.65
CA GLU A 139 -5.65 15.91 5.42
C GLU A 139 -7.17 15.71 5.54
N GLY A 140 -7.60 15.06 6.62
CA GLY A 140 -9.00 14.98 7.03
C GLY A 140 -9.69 13.67 6.65
N ARG A 141 -10.75 13.36 7.41
CA ARG A 141 -11.49 12.09 7.33
C ARG A 141 -12.06 11.82 5.93
N LYS A 142 -12.51 12.85 5.21
CA LYS A 142 -13.06 12.69 3.84
C LYS A 142 -12.05 12.05 2.88
N ARG A 143 -10.79 12.52 2.89
CA ARG A 143 -9.72 11.93 2.04
C ARG A 143 -9.42 10.50 2.46
N SER A 144 -9.34 10.24 3.77
CA SER A 144 -9.09 8.88 4.29
C SER A 144 -10.18 7.88 3.86
N THR A 145 -11.46 8.25 3.98
CA THR A 145 -12.57 7.38 3.52
C THR A 145 -12.53 7.15 2.01
N GLN A 146 -12.26 8.19 1.21
CA GLN A 146 -12.08 8.05 -0.24
C GLN A 146 -10.89 7.14 -0.58
N ALA A 147 -9.79 7.26 0.15
CA ALA A 147 -8.60 6.45 -0.04
C ALA A 147 -8.86 4.97 0.20
N ILE A 148 -9.56 4.61 1.28
CA ILE A 148 -9.93 3.22 1.60
C ILE A 148 -10.73 2.62 0.44
N HIS A 149 -11.78 3.30 -0.02
CA HIS A 149 -12.59 2.82 -1.15
C HIS A 149 -11.79 2.67 -2.44
N GLY A 150 -10.89 3.61 -2.74
CA GLY A 150 -10.03 3.51 -3.91
C GLY A 150 -9.01 2.38 -3.82
N ILE A 151 -8.45 2.12 -2.63
CA ILE A 151 -7.52 1.01 -2.38
C ILE A 151 -8.23 -0.32 -2.56
N ASP A 152 -9.43 -0.47 -2.02
CA ASP A 152 -10.25 -1.69 -2.20
C ASP A 152 -10.58 -1.93 -3.66
N GLY A 153 -10.93 -0.87 -4.40
CA GLY A 153 -11.17 -0.94 -5.84
C GLY A 153 -9.90 -1.28 -6.63
N LEU A 154 -8.75 -0.70 -6.28
CA LEU A 154 -7.48 -0.97 -6.95
C LEU A 154 -7.02 -2.41 -6.69
N LYS A 155 -7.16 -2.92 -5.47
CA LYS A 155 -6.76 -4.28 -5.08
C LYS A 155 -7.38 -5.37 -5.95
N GLN A 156 -8.60 -5.16 -6.43
CA GLN A 156 -9.29 -6.11 -7.32
C GLN A 156 -8.73 -6.13 -8.75
N ASN A 157 -7.98 -5.09 -9.11
CA ASN A 157 -7.52 -4.84 -10.48
C ASN A 157 -5.99 -4.87 -10.62
N VAL A 158 -5.27 -5.31 -9.57
CA VAL A 158 -3.80 -5.49 -9.60
C VAL A 158 -3.45 -6.93 -9.22
N ASP A 159 -2.23 -7.35 -9.53
CA ASP A 159 -1.67 -8.61 -9.04
C ASP A 159 -1.14 -8.47 -7.62
N THR A 160 -0.44 -7.36 -7.37
CA THR A 160 0.08 -6.97 -6.05
C THR A 160 -0.17 -5.49 -5.81
N LEU A 161 -0.59 -5.16 -4.58
CA LEU A 161 -0.82 -3.80 -4.11
C LEU A 161 0.05 -3.49 -2.90
N ILE A 162 1.02 -2.61 -3.09
CA ILE A 162 1.84 -2.00 -2.04
C ILE A 162 1.14 -0.72 -1.57
N VAL A 163 0.77 -0.68 -0.30
CA VAL A 163 0.12 0.47 0.32
C VAL A 163 1.06 1.11 1.31
N ILE A 164 1.42 2.37 1.06
CA ILE A 164 2.32 3.16 1.91
C ILE A 164 1.46 4.09 2.81
N PRO A 165 1.44 3.86 4.12
CA PRO A 165 0.75 4.76 5.05
C PRO A 165 1.57 6.03 5.30
N ASN A 166 1.15 7.19 4.78
CA ASN A 166 1.90 8.44 4.96
C ASN A 166 2.09 8.81 6.45
N ASP A 167 1.17 8.42 7.33
CA ASP A 167 1.33 8.67 8.77
C ASP A 167 2.58 8.00 9.36
N ARG A 168 3.04 6.88 8.80
CA ARG A 168 4.27 6.21 9.25
C ARG A 168 5.53 6.97 8.86
N LEU A 169 5.46 7.81 7.83
CA LEU A 169 6.55 8.72 7.48
C LEU A 169 6.80 9.73 8.60
N LEU A 170 5.76 10.12 9.35
CA LEU A 170 5.88 11.03 10.49
C LEU A 170 6.71 10.45 11.65
N GLU A 171 6.89 9.13 11.70
CA GLU A 171 7.73 8.46 12.69
C GLU A 171 9.21 8.46 12.29
N ILE A 172 9.49 8.67 11.01
CA ILE A 172 10.83 8.62 10.41
C ILE A 172 11.42 10.03 10.26
N ILE A 173 10.57 11.04 10.00
CA ILE A 173 11.01 12.43 9.82
C ILE A 173 11.12 13.21 11.14
N ASP A 174 11.95 14.26 11.15
CA ASP A 174 12.09 15.15 12.30
C ASP A 174 10.80 15.94 12.58
N LYS A 175 10.52 16.23 13.85
CA LYS A 175 9.31 16.99 14.24
C LYS A 175 9.26 18.41 13.67
N ASN A 176 10.40 18.96 13.26
CA ASN A 176 10.51 20.28 12.65
C ASN A 176 10.48 20.24 11.12
N THR A 177 10.33 19.05 10.50
CA THR A 177 10.26 18.90 9.05
C THR A 177 9.08 19.69 8.48
N PRO A 178 9.30 20.64 7.56
CA PRO A 178 8.23 21.39 6.91
C PRO A 178 7.27 20.48 6.13
N MET A 179 6.01 20.92 6.00
CA MET A 179 4.97 20.16 5.27
C MET A 179 5.38 19.77 3.84
N LEU A 180 6.07 20.67 3.12
CA LEU A 180 6.53 20.39 1.76
C LEU A 180 7.54 19.23 1.71
N GLU A 181 8.38 19.13 2.73
CA GLU A 181 9.40 18.08 2.85
C GLU A 181 8.74 16.75 3.25
N ALA A 182 7.73 16.75 4.12
CA ALA A 182 6.95 15.56 4.43
C ALA A 182 6.25 14.95 3.20
N PHE A 183 5.70 15.76 2.29
CA PHE A 183 5.16 15.26 1.03
C PHE A 183 6.25 14.73 0.08
N ARG A 184 7.44 15.35 0.09
CA ARG A 184 8.59 14.83 -0.68
C ARG A 184 9.03 13.47 -0.17
N GLU A 185 8.97 13.22 1.14
CA GLU A 185 9.25 11.89 1.68
C GLU A 185 8.22 10.85 1.22
N ALA A 186 6.95 11.22 1.10
CA ALA A 186 5.94 10.32 0.52
C ALA A 186 6.26 9.98 -0.96
N ASP A 187 6.67 10.99 -1.74
CA ASP A 187 7.11 10.78 -3.13
C ASP A 187 8.38 9.90 -3.19
N ASN A 188 9.31 10.07 -2.25
CA ASN A 188 10.53 9.27 -2.15
C ASN A 188 10.24 7.80 -1.84
N VAL A 189 9.30 7.51 -0.96
CA VAL A 189 8.92 6.13 -0.65
C VAL A 189 8.19 5.48 -1.84
N LEU A 190 7.35 6.23 -2.57
CA LEU A 190 6.79 5.74 -3.84
C LEU A 190 7.89 5.42 -4.87
N ARG A 191 8.89 6.29 -5.02
CA ARG A 191 10.06 6.04 -5.85
C ARG A 191 10.77 4.76 -5.42
N GLN A 192 11.08 4.62 -4.14
CA GLN A 192 11.80 3.45 -3.63
C GLN A 192 11.01 2.15 -3.82
N GLY A 193 9.68 2.18 -3.72
CA GLY A 193 8.86 0.99 -3.97
C GLY A 193 8.84 0.52 -5.42
N VAL A 194 8.83 1.45 -6.38
CA VAL A 194 8.98 1.10 -7.79
C VAL A 194 10.41 0.69 -8.09
N GLN A 195 11.38 1.51 -7.67
CA GLN A 195 12.80 1.29 -7.92
C GLN A 195 13.30 -0.05 -7.33
N GLY A 196 12.87 -0.39 -6.12
CA GLY A 196 13.26 -1.62 -5.44
C GLY A 196 12.96 -2.87 -6.26
N ILE A 197 11.89 -2.86 -7.06
CA ILE A 197 11.52 -3.97 -7.94
C ILE A 197 12.09 -3.78 -9.34
N SER A 198 12.03 -2.57 -9.91
CA SER A 198 12.52 -2.33 -11.27
C SER A 198 14.01 -2.57 -11.39
N ASP A 199 14.81 -2.19 -10.38
CA ASP A 199 16.26 -2.38 -10.41
C ASP A 199 16.67 -3.85 -10.43
N LEU A 200 15.83 -4.76 -9.89
CA LEU A 200 16.11 -6.20 -9.93
C LEU A 200 15.94 -6.82 -11.32
N ILE A 201 15.16 -6.18 -12.19
CA ILE A 201 14.76 -6.72 -13.50
C ILE A 201 15.44 -5.95 -14.63
N ALA A 202 15.46 -4.62 -14.52
CA ALA A 202 15.83 -3.71 -15.60
C ALA A 202 17.32 -3.35 -15.57
N THR A 203 17.94 -3.42 -14.40
CA THR A 203 19.35 -3.05 -14.21
C THR A 203 20.18 -4.34 -14.05
N PRO A 204 21.28 -4.50 -14.79
CA PRO A 204 22.20 -5.61 -14.56
C PRO A 204 22.75 -5.59 -13.13
N GLY A 205 22.38 -6.57 -12.33
CA GLY A 205 22.90 -6.82 -10.99
C GLY A 205 24.09 -7.79 -10.99
N ILE A 206 24.74 -7.90 -9.84
CA ILE A 206 25.74 -8.94 -9.55
C ILE A 206 25.02 -10.30 -9.40
N ILE A 207 23.84 -10.27 -8.78
CA ILE A 207 22.93 -11.40 -8.66
C ILE A 207 21.62 -10.95 -9.31
N ASN A 208 21.43 -11.38 -10.55
CA ASN A 208 20.21 -11.09 -11.31
C ASN A 208 19.08 -12.01 -10.84
N VAL A 209 17.88 -11.42 -10.79
CA VAL A 209 16.63 -12.14 -10.60
C VAL A 209 15.93 -12.15 -11.95
N ASP A 210 15.40 -13.29 -12.38
CA ASP A 210 14.67 -13.33 -13.64
C ASP A 210 13.24 -12.77 -13.49
N PHE A 211 12.61 -12.40 -14.61
CA PHE A 211 11.26 -11.86 -14.56
C PHE A 211 10.22 -12.91 -14.10
N ALA A 212 10.47 -14.20 -14.34
CA ALA A 212 9.54 -15.27 -13.98
C ALA A 212 9.49 -15.50 -12.46
N ASP A 213 10.62 -15.33 -11.78
CA ASP A 213 10.79 -15.33 -10.34
C ASP A 213 9.99 -14.20 -9.70
N VAL A 214 10.17 -12.97 -10.19
CA VAL A 214 9.39 -11.82 -9.71
C VAL A 214 7.90 -12.04 -9.95
N LYS A 215 7.53 -12.54 -11.14
CA LYS A 215 6.14 -12.86 -11.48
C LYS A 215 5.56 -13.91 -10.53
N THR A 216 6.32 -14.94 -10.16
CA THR A 216 5.86 -16.00 -9.23
C THR A 216 5.57 -15.45 -7.83
N ILE A 217 6.37 -14.50 -7.35
CA ILE A 217 6.14 -13.84 -6.07
C ILE A 217 5.03 -12.80 -6.14
N MET A 218 4.87 -12.06 -7.23
CA MET A 218 3.95 -10.90 -7.25
C MET A 218 2.61 -11.17 -7.93
N GLN A 219 2.48 -12.24 -8.72
CA GLN A 219 1.24 -12.54 -9.43
C GLN A 219 0.12 -12.96 -8.46
N ASP A 220 -1.03 -12.29 -8.56
CA ASP A 220 -2.25 -12.56 -7.80
C ASP A 220 -2.07 -12.73 -6.27
N LYS A 221 -1.14 -11.98 -5.65
CA LYS A 221 -0.91 -12.02 -4.19
C LYS A 221 -1.76 -11.05 -3.39
N GLY A 222 -2.42 -10.09 -4.04
CA GLY A 222 -3.24 -9.11 -3.36
C GLY A 222 -2.39 -8.07 -2.63
N SER A 223 -2.40 -8.03 -1.30
CA SER A 223 -1.70 -6.98 -0.55
C SER A 223 -0.23 -7.35 -0.28
N ALA A 224 0.63 -6.34 -0.38
CA ALA A 224 2.04 -6.43 -0.05
C ALA A 224 2.48 -5.28 0.87
N LEU A 225 3.53 -5.53 1.63
CA LEU A 225 4.18 -4.57 2.51
C LEU A 225 5.61 -4.36 2.05
N MET A 226 6.12 -3.14 2.27
CA MET A 226 7.48 -2.77 1.89
C MET A 226 8.21 -2.20 3.10
N GLY A 227 9.44 -2.67 3.32
CA GLY A 227 10.37 -2.17 4.30
C GLY A 227 11.67 -1.75 3.64
N ILE A 228 12.25 -0.63 4.09
CA ILE A 228 13.49 -0.09 3.53
C ILE A 228 14.44 0.20 4.69
N GLY A 229 15.68 -0.24 4.55
CA GLY A 229 16.75 0.02 5.49
C GLY A 229 17.98 0.54 4.78
N ILE A 230 18.58 1.59 5.35
CA ILE A 230 19.81 2.21 4.84
C ILE A 230 20.84 2.21 5.97
N ALA A 231 22.06 1.80 5.69
CA ALA A 231 23.15 1.84 6.65
C ALA A 231 24.52 2.00 5.98
N THR A 232 25.51 2.40 6.80
CA THR A 232 26.90 2.68 6.43
C THR A 232 27.85 2.11 7.50
N GLY A 233 29.14 1.99 7.17
CA GLY A 233 30.15 1.46 8.11
C GLY A 233 30.37 -0.06 8.00
N GLU A 234 30.99 -0.66 9.01
CA GLU A 234 31.46 -2.07 8.95
C GLU A 234 30.33 -3.11 8.96
N ASN A 235 29.24 -2.87 9.71
CA ASN A 235 28.09 -3.79 9.82
C ASN A 235 26.88 -3.32 8.99
N ARG A 236 27.13 -2.52 7.95
CA ARG A 236 26.08 -1.86 7.17
C ARG A 236 25.06 -2.81 6.57
N ALA A 237 25.46 -4.01 6.13
CA ALA A 237 24.53 -4.96 5.55
C ALA A 237 23.53 -5.53 6.57
N ALA A 238 24.05 -6.00 7.71
CA ALA A 238 23.21 -6.45 8.81
C ALA A 238 22.31 -5.36 9.37
N GLU A 239 22.83 -4.14 9.53
CA GLU A 239 22.04 -3.01 10.02
C GLU A 239 20.96 -2.58 9.03
N ALA A 240 21.27 -2.53 7.73
CA ALA A 240 20.29 -2.21 6.70
C ALA A 240 19.18 -3.27 6.64
N ALA A 241 19.53 -4.56 6.69
CA ALA A 241 18.55 -5.64 6.74
C ALA A 241 17.63 -5.54 7.96
N LYS A 242 18.20 -5.33 9.16
CA LYS A 242 17.43 -5.12 10.40
C LYS A 242 16.50 -3.92 10.31
N LYS A 243 16.97 -2.79 9.79
CA LYS A 243 16.13 -1.59 9.58
C LYS A 243 15.01 -1.85 8.57
N ALA A 244 15.25 -2.65 7.53
CA ALA A 244 14.25 -2.99 6.53
C ALA A 244 13.12 -3.82 7.14
N ILE A 245 13.43 -4.90 7.88
CA ILE A 245 12.43 -5.78 8.52
C ILE A 245 11.71 -5.10 9.69
N SER A 246 12.32 -4.11 10.33
CA SER A 246 11.72 -3.32 11.41
C SER A 246 11.18 -1.97 10.94
N SER A 247 11.03 -1.77 9.63
CA SER A 247 10.62 -0.47 9.07
C SER A 247 9.20 -0.12 9.51
N PRO A 248 8.92 1.13 9.93
CA PRO A 248 7.55 1.58 10.23
C PRO A 248 6.57 1.45 9.05
N LEU A 249 7.10 1.32 7.83
CA LEU A 249 6.32 1.09 6.61
C LEU A 249 5.70 -0.32 6.56
N LEU A 250 6.30 -1.29 7.27
CA LEU A 250 5.74 -2.61 7.48
C LEU A 250 4.68 -2.52 8.59
N GLU A 251 3.42 -2.22 8.23
CA GLU A 251 2.28 -2.15 9.19
C GLU A 251 2.07 -3.45 9.99
N THR A 252 2.73 -4.54 9.60
CA THR A 252 2.69 -5.88 10.20
C THR A 252 4.08 -6.50 10.04
N THR A 253 4.41 -7.46 10.90
CA THR A 253 5.63 -8.27 10.80
C THR A 253 5.72 -8.97 9.43
N ILE A 254 6.94 -9.31 9.00
CA ILE A 254 7.13 -10.11 7.78
C ILE A 254 6.74 -11.58 7.99
N ASP A 255 6.65 -12.02 9.25
CA ASP A 255 6.05 -13.30 9.67
C ASP A 255 4.61 -13.43 9.13
N GLY A 256 4.32 -14.57 8.47
CA GLY A 256 3.06 -14.82 7.77
C GLY A 256 3.00 -14.35 6.31
N ALA A 257 4.10 -13.87 5.73
CA ALA A 257 4.23 -13.66 4.30
C ALA A 257 4.51 -14.99 3.58
N HIS A 258 3.89 -15.22 2.42
CA HIS A 258 4.15 -16.42 1.61
C HIS A 258 5.28 -16.23 0.60
N GLY A 259 5.62 -14.98 0.27
CA GLY A 259 6.72 -14.66 -0.63
C GLY A 259 7.42 -13.37 -0.24
N ILE A 260 8.75 -13.37 -0.27
CA ILE A 260 9.59 -12.21 0.02
C ILE A 260 10.49 -11.94 -1.18
N LEU A 261 10.44 -10.71 -1.68
CA LEU A 261 11.38 -10.18 -2.65
C LEU A 261 12.30 -9.20 -1.93
N MET A 262 13.61 -9.45 -2.01
CA MET A 262 14.64 -8.63 -1.38
C MET A 262 15.59 -8.05 -2.43
N ASN A 263 15.75 -6.74 -2.44
CA ASN A 263 16.76 -6.07 -3.26
C ASN A 263 17.84 -5.48 -2.34
N ILE A 264 19.09 -5.82 -2.61
CA ILE A 264 20.24 -5.26 -1.91
C ILE A 264 21.02 -4.41 -2.91
N THR A 265 21.08 -3.11 -2.67
CA THR A 265 21.82 -2.16 -3.50
C THR A 265 23.01 -1.60 -2.72
N GLY A 266 24.21 -1.67 -3.29
CA GLY A 266 25.43 -1.15 -2.68
C GLY A 266 26.41 -0.58 -3.69
N GLY A 267 27.43 0.14 -3.21
CA GLY A 267 28.51 0.65 -4.05
C GLY A 267 29.49 -0.43 -4.52
N ALA A 268 30.50 0.00 -5.29
CA ALA A 268 31.48 -0.89 -5.93
C ALA A 268 32.30 -1.79 -4.98
N GLY A 269 32.31 -1.47 -3.68
CA GLY A 269 33.02 -2.23 -2.64
C GLY A 269 32.16 -3.24 -1.88
N PHE A 270 30.90 -3.45 -2.25
CA PHE A 270 30.00 -4.38 -1.57
C PHE A 270 30.33 -5.84 -1.87
N THR A 271 30.35 -6.68 -0.84
CA THR A 271 30.88 -8.05 -0.87
C THR A 271 29.79 -9.12 -0.82
N LEU A 272 30.11 -10.32 -1.29
CA LEU A 272 29.21 -11.49 -1.17
C LEU A 272 28.88 -11.83 0.29
N TYR A 273 29.81 -11.60 1.22
CA TYR A 273 29.58 -11.83 2.65
C TYR A 273 28.47 -10.92 3.18
N GLU A 274 28.52 -9.64 2.81
CA GLU A 274 27.49 -8.67 3.17
C GLU A 274 26.12 -9.02 2.54
N VAL A 275 26.08 -9.51 1.29
CA VAL A 275 24.84 -10.06 0.68
C VAL A 275 24.27 -11.19 1.52
N GLN A 276 25.13 -12.17 1.85
CA GLN A 276 24.73 -13.37 2.58
C GLN A 276 24.21 -13.02 3.99
N GLU A 277 24.88 -12.09 4.67
CA GLU A 277 24.49 -11.64 6.00
C GLU A 277 23.11 -10.96 5.98
N ALA A 278 22.87 -10.05 5.03
CA ALA A 278 21.57 -9.40 4.87
C ALA A 278 20.46 -10.42 4.54
N ALA A 279 20.73 -11.36 3.63
CA ALA A 279 19.78 -12.41 3.26
C ALA A 279 19.44 -13.36 4.42
N ALA A 280 20.43 -13.75 5.22
CA ALA A 280 20.24 -14.60 6.38
C ALA A 280 19.30 -13.93 7.41
N ILE A 281 19.53 -12.65 7.72
CA ILE A 281 18.71 -11.90 8.68
C ILE A 281 17.24 -11.82 8.24
N VAL A 282 16.97 -11.57 6.96
CA VAL A 282 15.59 -11.49 6.45
C VAL A 282 14.94 -12.87 6.44
N THR A 283 15.69 -13.92 6.10
CA THR A 283 15.19 -15.30 6.05
C THR A 283 14.91 -15.85 7.45
N ASP A 284 15.74 -15.54 8.43
CA ASP A 284 15.60 -16.00 9.83
C ASP A 284 14.36 -15.41 10.52
N GLU A 285 13.91 -14.22 10.11
CA GLU A 285 12.72 -13.55 10.64
C GLU A 285 11.43 -13.95 9.89
N ALA A 286 11.56 -14.65 8.76
CA ALA A 286 10.44 -15.09 7.96
C ALA A 286 10.04 -16.55 8.26
N ASP A 287 8.84 -16.96 7.82
CA ASP A 287 8.36 -18.33 7.99
C ASP A 287 9.24 -19.35 7.23
N GLN A 288 9.43 -20.56 7.79
CA GLN A 288 10.30 -21.59 7.19
C GLN A 288 9.89 -22.05 5.78
N GLU A 289 8.62 -21.85 5.40
CA GLU A 289 8.08 -22.22 4.10
C GLU A 289 7.96 -21.03 3.12
N VAL A 290 8.47 -19.86 3.49
CA VAL A 290 8.39 -18.66 2.65
C VAL A 290 9.27 -18.82 1.40
N ASN A 291 8.75 -18.40 0.24
CA ASN A 291 9.57 -18.30 -0.96
C ASN A 291 10.36 -16.98 -0.93
N VAL A 292 11.68 -17.04 -0.72
CA VAL A 292 12.56 -15.86 -0.74
C VAL A 292 13.30 -15.78 -2.06
N ILE A 293 13.14 -14.63 -2.74
CA ILE A 293 13.93 -14.26 -3.90
C ILE A 293 14.72 -13.02 -3.55
N PHE A 294 16.02 -13.05 -3.81
CA PHE A 294 16.87 -11.90 -3.57
C PHE A 294 17.76 -11.60 -4.76
N GLY A 295 17.98 -10.32 -5.00
CA GLY A 295 18.97 -9.83 -5.97
C GLY A 295 19.89 -8.81 -5.36
N ALA A 296 21.03 -8.61 -6.03
CA ALA A 296 22.07 -7.69 -5.62
C ALA A 296 22.44 -6.77 -6.77
N VAL A 297 22.24 -5.47 -6.60
CA VAL A 297 22.48 -4.44 -7.61
C VAL A 297 23.63 -3.54 -7.19
N MET A 298 24.53 -3.22 -8.12
CA MET A 298 25.62 -2.29 -7.86
C MET A 298 25.20 -0.88 -8.31
N ASN A 299 25.29 0.09 -7.42
CA ASN A 299 25.08 1.50 -7.73
C ASN A 299 26.29 2.30 -7.22
N GLU A 300 27.12 2.78 -8.16
CA GLU A 300 28.34 3.53 -7.85
C GLU A 300 28.06 4.87 -7.12
N GLU A 301 26.85 5.42 -7.24
CA GLU A 301 26.47 6.65 -6.55
C GLU A 301 26.36 6.48 -5.04
N LEU A 302 26.07 5.26 -4.55
CA LEU A 302 25.87 4.97 -3.14
C LEU A 302 27.17 4.91 -2.32
N LYS A 303 28.36 4.91 -2.95
CA LYS A 303 29.67 4.85 -2.28
C LYS A 303 29.73 3.79 -1.17
N ASP A 304 29.63 4.21 0.10
CA ASP A 304 29.74 3.36 1.29
C ASP A 304 28.37 2.94 1.87
N GLU A 305 27.26 3.40 1.28
CA GLU A 305 25.91 3.07 1.72
C GLU A 305 25.43 1.74 1.13
N ILE A 306 24.67 0.99 1.94
CA ILE A 306 23.86 -0.14 1.49
C ILE A 306 22.39 0.18 1.74
N VAL A 307 21.58 -0.07 0.73
CA VAL A 307 20.12 0.00 0.79
C VAL A 307 19.57 -1.42 0.65
N VAL A 308 18.82 -1.87 1.66
CA VAL A 308 18.06 -3.13 1.60
C VAL A 308 16.59 -2.79 1.51
N THR A 309 15.94 -3.27 0.45
CA THR A 309 14.49 -3.15 0.25
C THR A 309 13.88 -4.54 0.36
N VAL A 310 12.90 -4.70 1.24
CA VAL A 310 12.17 -5.96 1.45
C VAL A 310 10.71 -5.74 1.07
N ILE A 311 10.19 -6.61 0.22
CA ILE A 311 8.79 -6.61 -0.20
C ILE A 311 8.19 -7.96 0.15
N ALA A 312 7.29 -7.95 1.12
CA ALA A 312 6.59 -9.13 1.61
C ALA A 312 5.20 -9.19 0.98
N THR A 313 4.83 -10.36 0.45
CA THR A 313 3.61 -10.57 -0.33
C THR A 313 2.80 -11.75 0.20
N GLY A 314 1.50 -11.74 -0.11
CA GLY A 314 0.62 -12.87 0.16
C GLY A 314 0.30 -13.05 1.64
N PHE A 315 0.11 -11.99 2.42
CA PHE A 315 -0.27 -12.15 3.83
C PHE A 315 -1.64 -12.83 3.98
N ASP A 316 -1.75 -13.76 4.93
CA ASP A 316 -3.02 -14.38 5.31
C ASP A 316 -3.99 -13.34 5.90
N GLU A 317 -4.98 -12.92 5.12
CA GLU A 317 -6.04 -12.01 5.61
C GLU A 317 -6.86 -12.61 6.77
N THR A 318 -6.77 -13.91 6.99
CA THR A 318 -7.54 -14.65 8.00
C THR A 318 -6.99 -14.51 9.42
N LYS A 319 -5.70 -14.18 9.61
CA LYS A 319 -5.11 -14.00 10.94
C LYS A 319 -5.46 -12.66 11.61
N LYS A 320 -5.97 -11.67 10.87
CA LYS A 320 -6.36 -10.34 11.42
C LYS A 320 -7.71 -10.30 12.17
N LYS A 321 -8.43 -11.42 12.33
CA LYS A 321 -9.77 -11.46 12.97
C LYS A 321 -9.82 -12.07 14.38
N THR A 322 -8.70 -12.42 15.01
CA THR A 322 -8.69 -13.12 16.31
C THR A 322 -8.31 -12.28 17.53
N ASP A 323 -8.33 -10.95 17.46
CA ASP A 323 -8.33 -10.08 18.65
C ASP A 323 -9.72 -9.47 18.89
N ASN A 324 -10.69 -10.35 19.17
CA ASN A 324 -11.87 -9.94 19.94
C ASN A 324 -11.63 -10.40 21.38
N PRO A 325 -11.58 -9.49 22.37
CA PRO A 325 -11.55 -9.90 23.77
C PRO A 325 -12.82 -10.69 24.05
N ARG A 326 -12.67 -12.00 24.33
CA ARG A 326 -13.77 -12.81 24.86
C ARG A 326 -14.29 -12.12 26.13
N PRO A 327 -15.61 -11.95 26.31
CA PRO A 327 -16.15 -11.48 27.57
C PRO A 327 -15.79 -12.49 28.65
N THR A 328 -15.02 -12.06 29.64
CA THR A 328 -14.78 -12.79 30.88
C THR A 328 -16.13 -13.13 31.51
N GLN A 329 -16.48 -14.41 31.49
CA GLN A 329 -17.62 -14.93 32.24
C GLN A 329 -17.34 -14.71 33.73
N THR A 330 -18.08 -13.78 34.32
CA THR A 330 -18.11 -13.52 35.74
C THR A 330 -18.53 -14.78 36.49
N ALA A 331 -17.70 -15.16 37.46
CA ALA A 331 -17.91 -16.29 38.35
C ALA A 331 -19.25 -16.18 39.09
N ARG A 332 -20.01 -17.28 39.08
CA ARG A 332 -21.16 -17.50 39.96
C ARG A 332 -20.67 -17.68 41.41
N PRO A 333 -21.22 -16.97 42.41
CA PRO A 333 -21.00 -17.32 43.82
C PRO A 333 -21.87 -18.51 44.22
N GLN A 334 -21.25 -19.50 44.87
CA GLN A 334 -21.92 -20.63 45.54
C GLN A 334 -22.79 -20.14 46.70
N GLN A 335 -24.03 -20.62 46.77
CA GLN A 335 -24.93 -20.45 47.92
C GLN A 335 -24.66 -21.55 48.96
N GLU A 336 -24.27 -21.13 50.17
CA GLU A 336 -24.34 -21.93 51.39
C GLU A 336 -25.72 -21.76 52.07
N GLN A 337 -26.28 -22.88 52.53
CA GLN A 337 -27.57 -23.01 53.23
C GLN A 337 -27.51 -22.53 54.69
N LYS A 338 -28.58 -21.89 55.18
CA LYS A 338 -29.16 -22.15 56.53
C LYS A 338 -30.54 -21.50 56.78
N GLN A 339 -31.55 -22.38 56.90
CA GLN A 339 -32.75 -22.47 57.76
C GLN A 339 -33.50 -21.26 58.39
N LYS A 340 -34.82 -21.23 58.08
CA LYS A 340 -36.07 -21.11 58.90
C LYS A 340 -36.30 -19.95 59.90
N SER A 341 -37.42 -19.23 59.69
CA SER A 341 -38.65 -19.16 60.55
C SER A 341 -39.67 -18.16 59.94
N GLU A 342 -40.91 -18.58 59.61
CA GLU A 342 -42.20 -18.18 60.27
C GLU A 342 -42.48 -16.66 60.32
N GLN A 343 -43.62 -16.05 59.94
CA GLN A 343 -45.04 -16.44 59.96
C GLN A 343 -45.91 -15.34 59.26
N LYS A 344 -47.07 -15.75 58.72
CA LYS A 344 -48.38 -15.06 58.62
C LYS A 344 -48.61 -13.80 57.75
N ALA A 345 -49.55 -13.96 56.80
CA ALA A 345 -50.52 -12.95 56.32
C ALA A 345 -51.68 -12.81 57.37
N PRO A 346 -52.62 -11.83 57.33
CA PRO A 346 -53.35 -11.23 56.19
C PRO A 346 -53.32 -9.67 56.24
N GLU A 347 -53.97 -8.83 55.41
CA GLU A 347 -55.36 -8.79 54.94
C GLU A 347 -55.51 -7.57 53.98
N GLU A 348 -56.48 -7.61 53.07
CA GLU A 348 -56.83 -6.54 52.13
C GLU A 348 -57.59 -5.37 52.81
N ALA A 349 -57.35 -4.13 52.38
CA ALA A 349 -58.35 -3.05 52.47
C ALA A 349 -58.05 -1.88 51.50
N ASP A 350 -58.99 -1.75 50.56
CA ASP A 350 -59.64 -0.56 49.99
C ASP A 350 -58.88 0.58 49.29
N PHE A 351 -59.46 0.89 48.13
CA PHE A 351 -59.19 2.04 47.28
C PHE A 351 -59.78 3.32 47.91
N ASN A 352 -59.05 4.43 47.81
CA ASN A 352 -59.67 5.75 47.74
C ASN A 352 -59.16 6.47 46.49
N GLU A 353 -60.09 6.68 45.57
CA GLU A 353 -60.03 7.61 44.46
C GLU A 353 -60.08 9.03 45.03
N ASP A 354 -58.96 9.78 45.01
CA ASP A 354 -59.02 11.25 44.90
C ASP A 354 -57.70 11.98 44.62
N ASP A 355 -56.61 11.30 44.21
CA ASP A 355 -55.30 11.96 44.00
C ASP A 355 -54.69 11.72 42.60
N THR A 356 -55.51 11.75 41.54
CA THR A 356 -55.01 11.55 40.15
C THR A 356 -55.48 12.58 39.13
N LEU A 357 -55.47 13.87 39.49
CA LEU A 357 -55.74 14.96 38.53
C LEU A 357 -54.55 15.85 38.15
N ASP A 358 -53.33 15.60 38.64
CA ASP A 358 -52.17 16.47 38.35
C ASP A 358 -50.97 15.81 37.65
N ILE A 359 -51.15 14.66 36.97
CA ILE A 359 -50.06 14.01 36.20
C ILE A 359 -50.42 13.94 34.70
N PRO A 360 -49.69 14.67 33.83
CA PRO A 360 -49.88 14.62 32.38
C PRO A 360 -49.66 13.23 31.77
N THR A 361 -50.49 12.89 30.77
CA THR A 361 -50.67 11.56 30.17
C THR A 361 -49.39 10.88 29.66
N PHE A 362 -48.35 11.63 29.32
CA PHE A 362 -47.11 11.09 28.75
C PHE A 362 -46.21 10.36 29.77
N LEU A 363 -46.38 10.60 31.08
CA LEU A 363 -45.59 9.92 32.13
C LEU A 363 -46.19 8.56 32.54
N ARG A 364 -47.43 8.26 32.15
CA ARG A 364 -48.17 7.06 32.59
C ARG A 364 -47.70 5.76 31.93
N ASN A 365 -46.95 5.83 30.82
CA ASN A 365 -46.64 4.67 29.97
C ASN A 365 -45.16 4.25 29.92
N ARG A 366 -44.29 4.79 30.78
CA ARG A 366 -42.86 4.45 30.75
C ARG A 366 -42.46 3.20 31.55
N ASN A 367 -43.33 2.69 32.43
CA ASN A 367 -43.06 1.51 33.27
C ASN A 367 -43.62 0.19 32.74
N ARG A 368 -44.03 0.11 31.47
CA ARG A 368 -44.55 -1.14 30.89
C ARG A 368 -43.72 -1.77 29.77
N ARG A 369 -42.61 -1.16 29.35
CA ARG A 369 -41.69 -1.78 28.38
C ARG A 369 -40.23 -1.36 28.59
N ARG A 370 -39.58 -1.91 29.60
CA ARG A 370 -38.25 -2.53 29.50
C ARG A 370 -37.92 -3.32 30.75
#